data_AF-K0KAK2-F1
#
_entry.id   AF-K0KAK2-F1
#
_cell.length_a   1.000
_cell.length_b   1.000
_cell.length_c   1.000
_cell.angle_alpha   90.00
_cell.angle_beta   90.00
_cell.angle_gamma   90.00
#
_symmetry.space_group_name_H-M   'P 1'
#
loop_
_entity.id
_entity.type
_entity.pdbx_description
1 polymer ?
#
loop_
_entity_poly.entity_id
_entity_poly.type
_entity_poly.pdbx_seq_one_letter_code
_entity_poly.pdbx_strand_id
1 'polypeptide(L)'
;MVSLRVQIIQNQIANENKIDFNEIYQRRTDQQNLTRTEEQRTNMNSQIIKRTVLLRNRNATNLHVIRSLSHQVIPDLKGLDKRWSKMKELDQADVIDYLNSKTSGDWHQLTTQEKQSLYYIYYGNWGPRSDKPQKGVSAIVLQGLFGGVLTIAIGVGLMNYAFDYEQGEKVDNLLERIEKESK
;
A
#
# COMPACT_ATOMS: atom_id res chain seq x y z
N MET A 1 59.43 -37.72 44.10
CA MET A 1 58.94 -37.10 42.84
C MET A 1 57.48 -36.63 42.87
N VAL A 2 56.60 -37.15 43.74
CA VAL A 2 55.17 -36.77 43.76
C VAL A 2 54.93 -35.35 44.34
N SER A 3 55.70 -34.93 45.34
CA SER A 3 55.50 -33.63 46.03
C SER A 3 55.67 -32.40 45.14
N LEU A 4 56.64 -32.42 44.21
CA LEU A 4 56.88 -31.28 43.30
C LEU A 4 55.75 -31.11 42.28
N ARG A 5 55.15 -32.20 41.80
CA ARG A 5 54.03 -32.12 40.86
C ARG A 5 52.77 -31.57 41.50
N VAL A 6 52.51 -31.91 42.77
CA VAL A 6 51.37 -31.35 43.51
C VAL A 6 51.55 -29.84 43.73
N GLN A 7 52.77 -29.39 44.00
CA GLN A 7 53.05 -27.97 44.23
C GLN A 7 52.97 -27.13 42.95
N ILE A 8 53.38 -27.69 41.80
CA ILE A 8 53.20 -27.05 40.48
C ILE A 8 51.71 -26.94 40.14
N ILE A 9 50.94 -28.00 40.37
CA ILE A 9 49.49 -28.00 40.11
C ILE A 9 48.76 -26.98 41.01
N GLN A 10 49.11 -26.91 42.30
CA GLN A 10 48.54 -25.93 43.23
C GLN A 10 48.87 -24.48 42.83
N ASN A 11 50.10 -24.21 42.39
CA ASN A 11 50.49 -22.88 41.90
C ASN A 11 49.80 -22.52 40.57
N GLN A 12 49.53 -23.50 39.70
CA GLN A 12 48.84 -23.27 38.43
C GLN A 12 47.35 -22.98 38.63
N ILE A 13 46.70 -23.73 39.54
CA ILE A 13 45.30 -23.48 39.96
C ILE A 13 45.18 -22.13 40.69
N ALA A 14 46.18 -21.74 41.49
CA ALA A 14 46.22 -20.44 42.13
C ALA A 14 46.41 -19.27 41.14
N ASN A 15 47.04 -19.51 39.99
CA ASN A 15 47.24 -18.50 38.94
C ASN A 15 46.03 -18.37 38.00
N GLU A 16 45.34 -19.48 37.68
CA GLU A 16 44.14 -19.48 36.84
C GLU A 16 42.90 -18.87 37.53
N ASN A 17 42.86 -18.84 38.87
CA ASN A 17 41.78 -18.21 39.64
C ASN A 17 42.01 -16.72 39.94
N LYS A 18 43.04 -16.09 39.35
CA LYS A 18 43.27 -14.67 39.54
C LYS A 18 42.35 -13.89 38.60
N ILE A 19 41.15 -13.59 39.09
CA ILE A 19 40.18 -12.72 38.40
C ILE A 19 40.86 -11.37 38.13
N ASP A 20 41.19 -11.10 36.88
CA ASP A 20 41.70 -9.78 36.48
C ASP A 20 40.52 -8.80 36.45
N PHE A 21 40.34 -8.13 37.59
CA PHE A 21 39.31 -7.13 37.74
C PHE A 21 39.44 -6.00 36.72
N ASN A 22 40.66 -5.63 36.30
CA ASN A 22 40.84 -4.59 35.28
C ASN A 22 40.23 -5.02 33.95
N GLU A 23 40.42 -6.27 33.53
CA GLU A 23 39.81 -6.77 32.29
C GLU A 23 38.28 -6.78 32.38
N ILE A 24 37.72 -7.14 33.53
CA ILE A 24 36.27 -7.12 33.77
C ILE A 24 35.72 -5.68 33.76
N TYR A 25 36.46 -4.73 34.34
CA TYR A 25 36.08 -3.31 34.30
C TYR A 25 36.10 -2.78 32.87
N GLN A 26 37.14 -3.10 32.09
CA GLN A 26 37.25 -2.68 30.68
C GLN A 26 36.14 -3.29 29.82
N ARG A 27 35.85 -4.60 29.96
CA ARG A 27 34.74 -5.23 29.23
C ARG A 27 33.40 -4.60 29.57
N ARG A 28 33.17 -4.23 30.83
CA ARG A 28 31.92 -3.56 31.25
C ARG A 28 31.81 -2.16 30.65
N THR A 29 32.90 -1.39 30.61
CA THR A 29 32.89 -0.06 29.99
C THR A 29 32.68 -0.15 28.49
N ASP A 30 33.29 -1.13 27.82
CA ASP A 30 33.12 -1.34 26.39
C ASP A 30 31.68 -1.73 26.03
N GLN A 31 31.07 -2.63 26.81
CA GLN A 31 29.66 -2.99 26.63
C GLN A 31 28.70 -1.81 26.86
N GLN A 32 28.99 -0.94 27.83
CA GLN A 32 28.21 0.29 28.04
C GLN A 32 28.37 1.29 26.90
N ASN A 33 29.55 1.37 26.28
CA ASN A 33 29.77 2.25 25.13
C ASN A 33 29.07 1.71 23.88
N LEU A 34 29.12 0.40 23.62
CA LEU A 34 28.43 -0.27 22.51
C LEU A 34 26.90 -0.08 22.58
N THR A 35 26.31 -0.29 23.76
CA THR A 35 24.87 -0.10 23.97
C THR A 35 24.44 1.35 23.76
N ARG A 36 25.23 2.32 24.26
CA ARG A 36 25.00 3.75 23.99
C ARG A 36 25.06 4.08 22.51
N THR A 37 26.00 3.49 21.75
CA THR A 37 26.09 3.73 20.30
C THR A 37 24.89 3.16 19.55
N GLU A 38 24.41 1.97 19.89
CA GLU A 38 23.21 1.38 19.27
C GLU A 38 21.93 2.17 19.59
N GLU A 39 21.78 2.68 20.81
CA GLU A 39 20.69 3.60 21.17
C GLU A 39 20.76 4.92 20.38
N GLN A 40 21.95 5.46 20.17
CA GLN A 40 22.12 6.66 19.33
C GLN A 40 21.77 6.39 17.87
N ARG A 41 22.17 5.22 17.31
CA ARG A 41 21.86 4.81 15.94
C ARG A 41 20.35 4.62 15.74
N THR A 42 19.68 3.96 16.69
CA THR A 42 18.22 3.74 16.62
C THR A 42 17.44 5.05 16.78
N ASN A 43 17.85 5.94 17.67
CA ASN A 43 17.26 7.29 17.79
C ASN A 43 17.47 8.11 16.53
N MET A 44 18.66 8.09 15.93
CA MET A 44 18.94 8.77 14.67
C MET A 44 18.11 8.20 13.52
N ASN A 45 18.00 6.87 13.40
CA ASN A 45 17.15 6.22 12.40
C ASN A 45 15.67 6.57 12.58
N SER A 46 15.17 6.59 13.82
CA SER A 46 13.82 7.04 14.14
C SER A 46 13.57 8.49 13.73
N GLN A 47 14.53 9.39 13.98
CA GLN A 47 14.44 10.79 13.56
C GLN A 47 14.51 10.94 12.04
N ILE A 48 15.36 10.17 11.34
CA ILE A 48 15.43 10.14 9.88
C ILE A 48 14.10 9.62 9.31
N ILE A 49 13.56 8.51 9.83
CA ILE A 49 12.28 7.95 9.39
C ILE A 49 11.15 8.97 9.61
N LYS A 50 11.07 9.59 10.79
CA LYS A 50 10.08 10.66 11.08
C LYS A 50 10.23 11.82 10.11
N ARG A 51 11.45 12.29 9.84
CA ARG A 51 11.71 13.37 8.87
C ARG A 51 11.32 12.95 7.45
N THR A 52 11.68 11.76 6.98
CA THR A 52 11.34 11.26 5.64
C THR A 52 9.82 11.11 5.46
N VAL A 53 9.11 10.63 6.47
CA VAL A 53 7.64 10.55 6.46
C VAL A 53 7.00 11.94 6.45
N LEU A 54 7.52 12.88 7.26
CA LEU A 54 7.05 14.28 7.25
C LEU A 54 7.32 15.00 5.93
N LEU A 55 8.46 14.72 5.27
CA LEU A 55 8.79 15.28 3.96
C LEU A 55 7.91 14.71 2.84
N ARG A 56 7.51 13.43 2.92
CA ARG A 56 6.56 12.82 1.98
C ARG A 56 5.21 13.54 1.97
N ASN A 57 4.78 14.08 3.12
CA ASN A 57 3.49 14.76 3.26
C ASN A 57 3.50 16.24 2.80
N ARG A 58 4.67 16.83 2.52
CA ARG A 58 4.79 18.22 2.02
C ARG A 58 4.58 18.36 0.52
N ASN A 59 4.75 17.29 -0.25
CA ASN A 59 4.58 17.37 -1.71
C ASN A 59 3.11 17.25 -2.15
N ALA A 60 2.21 16.78 -1.28
CA ALA A 60 0.77 16.76 -1.54
C ALA A 60 0.11 18.14 -1.35
N THR A 61 0.73 19.04 -0.57
CA THR A 61 0.16 20.36 -0.28
C THR A 61 0.56 21.45 -1.29
N ASN A 62 1.64 21.26 -2.04
CA ASN A 62 2.14 22.29 -2.97
C ASN A 62 1.43 22.31 -4.33
N LEU A 63 0.65 21.28 -4.70
CA LEU A 63 -0.14 21.32 -5.93
C LEU A 63 -1.38 22.24 -5.83
N HIS A 64 -1.79 22.62 -4.61
CA HIS A 64 -2.93 23.53 -4.39
C HIS A 64 -2.51 25.00 -4.16
N VAL A 65 -1.26 25.27 -3.78
CA VAL A 65 -0.84 26.61 -3.34
C VAL A 65 -0.51 27.56 -4.51
N ILE A 66 -0.24 27.06 -5.72
CA ILE A 66 0.18 27.92 -6.84
C ILE A 66 -0.96 28.72 -7.47
N ARG A 67 -2.24 28.41 -7.20
CA ARG A 67 -3.38 29.06 -7.86
C ARG A 67 -4.02 30.24 -7.10
N SER A 68 -3.53 30.57 -5.90
CA SER A 68 -4.08 31.69 -5.09
C SER A 68 -3.87 33.10 -5.69
N LEU A 69 -3.31 33.19 -6.90
CA LEU A 69 -2.99 34.46 -7.59
C LEU A 69 -3.75 34.68 -8.90
N SER A 70 -4.55 33.72 -9.39
CA SER A 70 -5.28 33.92 -10.66
C SER A 70 -6.76 34.09 -10.41
N HIS A 71 -7.22 35.34 -10.46
CA HIS A 71 -8.55 35.78 -10.87
C HIS A 71 -9.75 35.04 -10.23
N GLN A 72 -10.56 35.75 -9.42
CA GLN A 72 -11.89 35.27 -9.02
C GLN A 72 -12.77 35.12 -10.27
N VAL A 73 -12.60 34.03 -11.02
CA VAL A 73 -13.50 33.64 -12.09
C VAL A 73 -14.76 33.19 -11.40
N ILE A 74 -15.83 33.96 -11.55
CA ILE A 74 -17.15 33.59 -11.03
C ILE A 74 -17.55 32.31 -11.75
N PRO A 75 -17.65 31.17 -11.04
CA PRO A 75 -18.01 29.91 -11.67
C PRO A 75 -19.49 29.96 -12.07
N ASP A 76 -19.83 29.28 -13.17
CA ASP A 76 -21.23 29.11 -13.53
C ASP A 76 -21.89 28.14 -12.54
N LEU A 77 -22.96 28.60 -11.86
CA LEU A 77 -23.73 27.83 -10.89
C LEU A 77 -25.04 27.27 -11.47
N LYS A 78 -25.42 27.59 -12.72
CA LYS A 78 -26.71 27.19 -13.30
C LYS A 78 -26.80 25.69 -13.54
N GLY A 79 -27.65 24.98 -12.79
CA GLY A 79 -27.82 23.53 -12.95
C GLY A 79 -26.58 22.74 -12.53
N LEU A 80 -25.92 23.19 -11.45
CA LEU A 80 -24.73 22.54 -10.89
C LEU A 80 -24.98 21.05 -10.58
N ASP A 81 -26.17 20.72 -10.08
CA ASP A 81 -26.64 19.37 -9.75
C ASP A 81 -26.41 18.35 -10.88
N LYS A 82 -26.76 18.72 -12.12
CA LYS A 82 -26.68 17.81 -13.28
C LYS A 82 -25.27 17.69 -13.85
N ARG A 83 -24.45 18.73 -13.72
CA ARG A 83 -23.10 18.77 -14.31
C ARG A 83 -21.99 18.39 -13.35
N TRP A 84 -22.24 18.42 -12.04
CA TRP A 84 -21.22 18.19 -11.02
C TRP A 84 -20.41 16.92 -11.29
N SER A 85 -21.07 15.78 -11.54
CA SER A 85 -20.39 14.51 -11.82
C SER A 85 -19.62 14.44 -13.15
N LYS A 86 -19.88 15.38 -14.08
CA LYS A 86 -19.20 15.44 -15.39
C LYS A 86 -18.08 16.49 -15.43
N MET A 87 -18.06 17.37 -14.42
CA MET A 87 -17.09 18.45 -14.30
C MET A 87 -15.72 17.88 -13.94
N LYS A 88 -14.64 18.51 -14.42
CA LYS A 88 -13.27 18.14 -14.04
C LYS A 88 -13.05 18.45 -12.56
N GLU A 89 -12.22 17.67 -11.88
CA GLU A 89 -11.89 17.88 -10.46
C GLU A 89 -11.35 19.28 -10.19
N LEU A 90 -10.61 19.85 -11.15
CA LEU A 90 -10.08 21.21 -11.07
C LEU A 90 -11.21 22.26 -11.02
N ASP A 91 -12.20 22.13 -11.91
CA ASP A 91 -13.33 23.07 -11.99
C ASP A 91 -14.26 22.91 -10.77
N GLN A 92 -14.38 21.68 -10.25
CA GLN A 92 -15.12 21.42 -8.99
C GLN A 92 -14.47 22.13 -7.80
N ALA A 93 -13.14 22.10 -7.70
CA ALA A 93 -12.41 22.82 -6.66
C ALA A 93 -12.63 24.33 -6.76
N ASP A 94 -12.57 24.91 -7.97
CA ASP A 94 -12.82 26.33 -8.19
C ASP A 94 -14.24 26.75 -7.74
N VAL A 95 -15.25 25.92 -8.01
CA VAL A 95 -16.63 26.13 -7.54
C VAL A 95 -16.71 26.08 -6.01
N ILE A 96 -16.06 25.10 -5.38
CA ILE A 96 -16.06 24.93 -3.92
C ILE A 96 -15.38 26.13 -3.26
N ASP A 97 -14.23 26.55 -3.74
CA ASP A 97 -13.49 27.69 -3.20
C ASP A 97 -14.29 28.99 -3.31
N TYR A 98 -14.95 29.20 -4.46
CA TYR A 98 -15.87 30.32 -4.64
C TYR A 98 -17.02 30.28 -3.62
N LEU A 99 -17.74 29.16 -3.52
CA LEU A 99 -18.88 29.03 -2.61
C LEU A 99 -18.45 29.15 -1.14
N ASN A 100 -17.29 28.61 -0.76
CA ASN A 100 -16.73 28.75 0.59
C ASN A 100 -16.41 30.21 0.93
N SER A 101 -15.84 30.95 -0.02
CA SER A 101 -15.57 32.39 0.16
C SER A 101 -16.85 33.19 0.40
N LYS A 102 -17.93 32.88 -0.32
CA LYS A 102 -19.25 33.53 -0.15
C LYS A 102 -19.93 33.16 1.16
N THR A 103 -19.85 31.90 1.55
CA THR A 103 -20.50 31.36 2.76
C THR A 103 -19.81 31.82 4.04
N SER A 104 -18.54 32.21 3.95
CA SER A 104 -17.81 32.81 5.07
C SER A 104 -18.26 34.25 5.38
N GLY A 105 -18.98 34.89 4.45
CA GLY A 105 -19.57 36.23 4.63
C GLY A 105 -21.00 36.20 5.19
N ASP A 106 -21.79 37.21 4.84
CA ASP A 106 -23.20 37.32 5.24
C ASP A 106 -24.09 36.42 4.37
N TRP A 107 -24.85 35.53 5.03
CA TRP A 107 -25.70 34.54 4.38
C TRP A 107 -26.96 35.14 3.76
N HIS A 108 -27.36 36.34 4.18
CA HIS A 108 -28.50 37.04 3.61
C HIS A 108 -28.20 37.60 2.21
N GLN A 109 -26.93 37.83 1.88
CA GLN A 109 -26.48 38.39 0.61
C GLN A 109 -26.30 37.33 -0.49
N LEU A 110 -26.39 36.04 -0.14
CA LEU A 110 -26.35 34.94 -1.09
C LEU A 110 -27.60 34.92 -1.97
N THR A 111 -27.39 34.82 -3.28
CA THR A 111 -28.44 34.61 -4.27
C THR A 111 -29.11 33.24 -4.07
N THR A 112 -30.36 33.11 -4.51
CA THR A 112 -31.11 31.83 -4.44
C THR A 112 -30.35 30.69 -5.13
N GLN A 113 -29.66 31.01 -6.21
CA GLN A 113 -28.88 30.05 -6.99
C GLN A 113 -27.63 29.57 -6.25
N GLU A 114 -26.91 30.48 -5.58
CA GLU A 114 -25.78 30.13 -4.72
C GLU A 114 -26.24 29.26 -3.55
N LYS A 115 -27.36 29.59 -2.90
CA LYS A 115 -27.92 28.78 -1.81
C LYS A 115 -28.28 27.36 -2.27
N GLN A 116 -28.91 27.21 -3.43
CA GLN A 116 -29.23 25.89 -3.99
C GLN A 116 -27.97 25.10 -4.33
N SER A 117 -26.97 25.76 -4.90
CA SER A 117 -25.69 25.15 -5.25
C SER A 117 -24.94 24.70 -3.99
N LEU A 118 -24.91 25.54 -2.97
CA LEU A 118 -24.33 25.25 -1.67
C LEU A 118 -25.01 24.04 -1.02
N TYR A 119 -26.34 24.01 -1.03
CA TYR A 119 -27.11 22.86 -0.55
C TYR A 119 -26.72 21.57 -1.28
N TYR A 120 -26.60 21.62 -2.61
CA TYR A 120 -26.18 20.46 -3.40
C TYR A 120 -24.73 20.02 -3.11
N ILE A 121 -23.79 20.95 -2.90
CA ILE A 121 -22.43 20.59 -2.50
C ILE A 121 -22.43 19.89 -1.15
N TYR A 122 -23.11 20.44 -0.14
CA TYR A 122 -23.10 19.84 1.20
C TYR A 122 -23.93 18.57 1.32
N TYR A 123 -25.07 18.46 0.61
CA TYR A 123 -26.05 17.39 0.83
C TYR A 123 -26.47 16.63 -0.45
N GLY A 124 -25.92 16.96 -1.61
CA GLY A 124 -26.28 16.33 -2.87
C GLY A 124 -25.74 14.90 -3.05
N ASN A 125 -26.31 14.21 -4.03
CA ASN A 125 -26.03 12.80 -4.34
C ASN A 125 -24.76 12.63 -5.18
N TRP A 126 -23.62 13.02 -4.60
CA TRP A 126 -22.30 12.88 -5.19
C TRP A 126 -21.32 12.19 -4.24
N GLY A 127 -20.22 11.69 -4.80
CA GLY A 127 -19.23 10.93 -4.03
C GLY A 127 -19.82 9.65 -3.42
N PRO A 128 -19.55 9.34 -2.15
CA PRO A 128 -20.11 8.16 -1.47
C PRO A 128 -21.64 8.16 -1.34
N ARG A 129 -22.27 9.34 -1.47
CA ARG A 129 -23.73 9.51 -1.38
C ARG A 129 -24.43 9.43 -2.74
N SER A 130 -23.71 9.04 -3.80
CA SER A 130 -24.32 8.91 -5.11
C SER A 130 -25.23 7.68 -5.17
N ASP A 131 -26.44 7.82 -5.73
CA ASP A 131 -27.38 6.70 -5.93
C ASP A 131 -26.86 5.67 -6.94
N LYS A 132 -25.86 6.06 -7.75
CA LYS A 132 -25.26 5.14 -8.70
C LYS A 132 -24.56 4.05 -7.89
N PRO A 133 -24.92 2.77 -8.05
CA PRO A 133 -24.25 1.70 -7.35
C PRO A 133 -22.80 1.67 -7.83
N GLN A 134 -21.89 2.22 -7.02
CA GLN A 134 -20.49 1.83 -7.14
C GLN A 134 -20.49 0.33 -6.95
N LYS A 135 -19.99 -0.40 -7.95
CA LYS A 135 -19.83 -1.85 -7.82
C LYS A 135 -19.04 -2.06 -6.53
N GLY A 136 -19.70 -2.67 -5.54
CA GLY A 136 -19.06 -2.95 -4.26
C GLY A 136 -17.80 -3.76 -4.52
N VAL A 137 -16.78 -3.58 -3.68
CA VAL A 137 -15.53 -4.35 -3.78
C VAL A 137 -15.84 -5.86 -3.86
N SER A 138 -16.85 -6.32 -3.12
CA SER A 138 -17.36 -7.70 -3.18
C SER A 138 -17.85 -8.11 -4.58
N ALA A 139 -18.60 -7.26 -5.27
CA ALA A 139 -19.10 -7.54 -6.61
C ALA A 139 -17.96 -7.60 -7.64
N ILE A 140 -16.95 -6.75 -7.49
CA ILE A 140 -15.75 -6.75 -8.36
C ILE A 140 -14.95 -8.04 -8.13
N VAL A 141 -14.71 -8.40 -6.86
CA VAL A 141 -13.99 -9.63 -6.50
C VAL A 141 -14.74 -10.85 -7.01
N LEU A 142 -16.06 -10.90 -6.84
CA LEU A 142 -16.88 -12.01 -7.30
C LEU A 142 -16.84 -12.14 -8.83
N GLN A 143 -16.98 -11.03 -9.57
CA GLN A 143 -16.87 -11.02 -11.02
C GLN A 143 -15.48 -11.47 -11.50
N GLY A 144 -14.42 -11.02 -10.83
CA GLY A 144 -13.05 -11.44 -11.12
C GLY A 144 -12.82 -12.94 -10.88
N LEU A 145 -13.35 -13.47 -9.77
CA LEU A 145 -13.22 -14.89 -9.42
C LEU A 145 -13.95 -15.78 -10.42
N PHE A 146 -15.23 -15.48 -10.71
CA PHE A 146 -16.01 -16.23 -11.68
C PHE A 146 -15.42 -16.13 -13.09
N GLY A 147 -15.03 -14.92 -13.52
CA GLY A 147 -14.39 -14.71 -14.81
C GLY A 147 -13.09 -15.49 -14.94
N GLY A 148 -12.21 -15.40 -13.93
CA GLY A 148 -10.94 -16.11 -13.92
C GLY A 148 -11.08 -17.63 -13.96
N VAL A 149 -11.95 -18.19 -13.10
CA VAL A 149 -12.19 -19.64 -13.05
C VAL A 149 -12.77 -20.14 -14.38
N LEU A 150 -13.72 -19.40 -14.97
CA LEU A 150 -14.32 -19.79 -16.24
C LEU A 150 -13.30 -19.76 -17.39
N THR A 151 -12.45 -18.73 -17.46
CA THR A 151 -11.40 -18.66 -18.48
C THR A 151 -10.38 -19.79 -18.34
N ILE A 152 -9.97 -20.12 -17.12
CA ILE A 152 -9.05 -21.25 -16.88
C ILE A 152 -9.72 -22.57 -17.28
N ALA A 153 -10.97 -22.80 -16.88
CA ALA A 153 -11.69 -24.03 -17.20
C ALA A 153 -11.85 -24.23 -18.72
N ILE A 154 -12.20 -23.17 -19.46
CA ILE A 154 -12.30 -23.20 -20.92
C ILE A 154 -10.92 -23.46 -21.53
N GLY A 155 -9.88 -22.77 -21.07
CA GLY A 155 -8.52 -22.94 -21.58
C GLY A 155 -8.01 -24.37 -21.43
N VAL A 156 -8.17 -24.96 -20.24
CA VAL A 156 -7.80 -26.36 -19.98
C VAL A 156 -8.67 -27.32 -20.79
N GLY A 157 -9.97 -27.07 -20.92
CA GLY A 157 -10.86 -27.90 -21.71
C GLY A 157 -10.47 -27.95 -23.19
N LEU A 158 -10.11 -26.81 -23.78
CA LEU A 158 -9.65 -26.75 -25.17
C LEU A 158 -8.30 -27.46 -25.36
N MET A 159 -7.37 -27.30 -24.42
CA MET A 159 -6.08 -28.00 -24.45
C MET A 159 -6.27 -29.51 -24.34
N ASN A 160 -7.16 -29.97 -23.44
CA ASN A 160 -7.44 -31.40 -23.28
C ASN A 160 -8.10 -31.98 -24.54
N TYR A 161 -9.07 -31.27 -25.13
CA TYR A 161 -9.72 -31.70 -26.36
C TYR A 161 -8.72 -31.83 -27.53
N ALA A 162 -7.80 -30.88 -27.67
CA ALA A 162 -6.77 -30.94 -28.71
C ALA A 162 -5.83 -32.15 -28.51
N PHE A 163 -5.45 -32.44 -27.27
CA PHE A 163 -4.60 -33.58 -26.95
C PHE A 163 -5.29 -34.93 -27.20
N ASP A 164 -6.56 -35.06 -26.82
CA ASP A 164 -7.34 -36.29 -27.01
C ASP A 164 -7.55 -36.62 -28.50
N TYR A 165 -7.68 -35.59 -29.34
CA TYR A 165 -7.77 -35.78 -30.80
C TYR A 165 -6.51 -36.44 -31.38
N GLU A 166 -5.31 -35.98 -30.98
CA GLU A 166 -4.04 -36.56 -31.46
C GLU A 166 -3.80 -37.99 -30.96
N GLN A 167 -4.27 -38.31 -29.76
CA GLN A 167 -4.13 -39.67 -29.21
C GLN A 167 -5.11 -40.64 -29.86
N GLY A 168 -6.32 -40.20 -30.21
CA GLY A 168 -7.30 -41.01 -30.94
C GLY A 168 -6.72 -41.56 -32.25
N GLU A 169 -6.10 -40.70 -33.06
CA GLU A 169 -5.46 -41.11 -34.31
C GLU A 169 -4.33 -42.13 -34.09
N LYS A 170 -3.53 -41.96 -33.04
CA LYS A 170 -2.46 -42.92 -32.70
C LYS A 170 -3.04 -44.26 -32.29
N VAL A 171 -4.09 -44.26 -31.47
CA VAL A 171 -4.77 -45.49 -31.02
C VAL A 171 -5.37 -46.23 -32.22
N ASP A 172 -6.09 -45.55 -33.11
CA ASP A 172 -6.69 -46.17 -34.29
C ASP A 172 -5.63 -46.81 -35.21
N ASN A 173 -4.53 -46.10 -35.46
CA ASN A 173 -3.39 -46.63 -36.21
C ASN A 173 -2.74 -47.86 -35.54
N LEU A 174 -2.70 -47.90 -34.21
CA LEU A 174 -2.17 -49.06 -33.47
C LEU A 174 -3.13 -50.25 -33.57
N LEU A 175 -4.44 -50.02 -33.48
CA LEU A 175 -5.46 -51.06 -33.62
C LEU A 175 -5.42 -51.70 -35.02
N GLU A 176 -5.26 -50.90 -36.07
CA GLU A 176 -5.13 -51.40 -37.45
C GLU A 176 -3.89 -52.30 -37.62
N ARG A 177 -2.75 -51.92 -37.02
CA ARG A 177 -1.52 -52.73 -37.04
C ARG A 177 -1.71 -54.07 -36.32
N ILE A 178 -2.32 -54.05 -35.14
CA ILE A 178 -2.60 -55.26 -34.36
C ILE A 178 -3.55 -56.18 -35.13
N GLU A 179 -4.61 -55.64 -35.74
CA GLU A 179 -5.54 -56.44 -36.55
C GLU A 179 -4.82 -57.10 -37.75
N LYS A 180 -3.90 -56.37 -38.40
CA LYS A 180 -3.12 -56.88 -39.52
C LYS A 180 -2.11 -57.96 -39.11
N GLU A 181 -1.51 -57.85 -37.93
CA GLU A 181 -0.59 -58.87 -37.39
C GLU A 181 -1.33 -60.13 -36.88
N SER A 182 -2.61 -60.02 -36.58
CA SER A 182 -3.45 -61.14 -36.09
C SER A 182 -4.09 -61.98 -37.21
N LYS A 183 -4.03 -61.56 -38.48
CA LYS A 183 -4.56 -62.27 -39.66
C LYS A 183 -3.44 -62.98 -40.42
#